data_AF-A0A4Q3IIN2-F1
#
_entry.id   AF-A0A4Q3IIN2-F1
#
_cell.length_a   1.000
_cell.length_b   1.000
_cell.length_c   1.000
_cell.angle_alpha   90.00
_cell.angle_beta   90.00
_cell.angle_gamma   90.00
#
_symmetry.space_group_name_H-M   'P 1'
#
loop_
_entity.id
_entity.type
_entity.pdbx_description
1 polymer ?
#
loop_
_entity_poly.entity_id
_entity_poly.type
_entity_poly.pdbx_seq_one_letter_code
_entity_poly.pdbx_strand_id
1 'polypeptide(L)'
;MTETPQFEIFLVATPGLEAALCAEALAQGFADAKLVEGGVTLSGGWPEVWRANLELRGPTRVLVRIASFRAMHLEQLDKRARKVAWGEFLRADVPLTVEASCRKSKIYHAGAAALRN
;
A
#
# COMPACT_ATOMS: atom_id res chain seq x y z
N MET A 1 26.90 4.14 1.14
CA MET A 1 25.92 3.36 0.37
C MET A 1 24.62 3.45 1.14
N THR A 2 23.67 4.28 0.70
CA THR A 2 22.36 4.38 1.33
C THR A 2 21.55 3.17 0.89
N GLU A 3 21.27 2.23 1.80
CA GLU A 3 20.29 1.18 1.52
C GLU A 3 18.94 1.84 1.29
N THR A 4 18.47 1.82 0.04
CA THR A 4 17.13 2.27 -0.28
C THR A 4 16.16 1.21 0.25
N PRO A 5 15.22 1.56 1.14
CA PRO A 5 14.25 0.60 1.64
C PRO A 5 13.45 0.02 0.46
N GLN A 6 13.34 -1.30 0.40
CA GLN A 6 12.57 -2.00 -0.62
C GLN A 6 11.14 -2.24 -0.11
N PHE A 7 10.16 -1.77 -0.86
CA PHE A 7 8.74 -1.89 -0.53
C PHE A 7 8.02 -2.80 -1.52
N GLU A 8 6.90 -3.37 -1.05
CA GLU A 8 5.85 -3.86 -1.94
C GLU A 8 4.94 -2.67 -2.30
N ILE A 9 4.82 -2.40 -3.60
CA ILE A 9 4.05 -1.30 -4.16
C ILE A 9 2.85 -1.91 -4.86
N PHE A 10 1.66 -1.37 -4.59
CA PHE A 10 0.41 -1.80 -5.20
C PHE A 10 -0.19 -0.67 -6.03
N LEU A 11 -0.35 -0.95 -7.32
CA LEU A 11 -0.99 -0.09 -8.30
C LEU A 11 -2.46 -0.49 -8.41
N VAL A 12 -3.35 0.36 -7.93
CA VAL A 12 -4.80 0.10 -7.97
C VAL A 12 -5.31 0.30 -9.39
N ALA A 13 -5.81 -0.78 -10.01
CA ALA A 13 -6.39 -0.73 -11.35
C ALA A 13 -7.89 -0.44 -11.31
N THR A 14 -8.39 0.15 -12.39
CA THR A 14 -9.83 0.12 -12.68
C THR A 14 -10.26 -1.32 -12.98
N PRO A 15 -11.41 -1.81 -12.47
CA PRO A 15 -11.85 -3.17 -12.72
C PRO A 15 -11.87 -3.54 -14.21
N GLY A 16 -11.24 -4.65 -14.57
CA GLY A 16 -11.12 -5.13 -15.96
C GLY A 16 -9.94 -4.54 -16.74
N LEU A 17 -9.19 -3.59 -16.16
CA LEU A 17 -7.99 -3.00 -16.78
C LEU A 17 -6.68 -3.43 -16.11
N GLU A 18 -6.71 -4.43 -15.22
CA GLU A 18 -5.53 -4.94 -14.54
C GLU A 18 -4.45 -5.37 -15.54
N ALA A 19 -4.84 -6.10 -16.59
CA ALA A 19 -3.91 -6.61 -17.60
C ALA A 19 -3.28 -5.49 -18.43
N ALA A 20 -4.06 -4.46 -18.77
CA ALA A 20 -3.57 -3.29 -19.49
C ALA A 20 -2.56 -2.50 -18.62
N LEU A 21 -2.88 -2.29 -17.33
CA LEU A 21 -1.98 -1.65 -16.37
C LEU A 21 -0.69 -2.45 -16.19
N CYS A 22 -0.77 -3.79 -16.12
CA CYS A 22 0.41 -4.63 -15.98
C CYS A 22 1.32 -4.53 -17.20
N ALA A 23 0.73 -4.53 -18.40
CA ALA A 23 1.48 -4.36 -19.65
C ALA A 23 2.14 -2.97 -19.73
N GLU A 24 1.43 -1.92 -19.31
CA GLU A 24 2.00 -0.56 -19.21
C GLU A 24 3.19 -0.52 -18.24
N ALA A 25 3.03 -1.08 -17.03
CA ALA A 25 4.09 -1.12 -16.04
C ALA A 25 5.34 -1.87 -16.55
N LEU A 26 5.15 -3.02 -17.19
CA LEU A 26 6.26 -3.76 -17.80
C LEU A 26 6.93 -2.97 -18.93
N ALA A 27 6.15 -2.29 -19.78
CA ALA A 27 6.67 -1.46 -20.86
C ALA A 27 7.48 -0.24 -20.35
N GLN A 28 7.12 0.31 -19.19
CA GLN A 28 7.86 1.38 -18.50
C GLN A 28 9.03 0.85 -17.63
N GLY A 29 9.39 -0.43 -17.76
CA GLY A 29 10.56 -1.00 -17.11
C GLY A 29 10.36 -1.42 -15.64
N PHE A 30 9.12 -1.53 -15.16
CA PHE A 30 8.83 -2.18 -13.88
C PHE A 30 8.82 -3.71 -14.07
N ALA A 31 10.01 -4.30 -14.19
CA ALA A 31 10.21 -5.69 -14.64
C ALA A 31 9.54 -6.76 -13.75
N ASP A 32 9.26 -6.46 -12.49
CA ASP A 32 8.64 -7.37 -11.54
C ASP A 32 7.13 -7.14 -11.35
N ALA A 33 6.52 -6.29 -12.18
CA ALA A 33 5.09 -6.03 -12.18
C ALA A 33 4.29 -7.33 -12.40
N LYS A 34 3.36 -7.61 -11.49
CA LYS A 34 2.53 -8.82 -11.47
C LYS A 34 1.07 -8.48 -11.29
N LEU A 35 0.24 -9.14 -12.08
CA LEU A 35 -1.22 -9.11 -11.94
C LEU A 35 -1.67 -9.70 -10.61
N VAL A 36 -2.54 -8.98 -9.92
CA VAL A 36 -3.26 -9.45 -8.73
C VAL A 36 -4.72 -8.99 -8.80
N GLU A 37 -5.56 -9.50 -7.90
CA GLU A 37 -6.95 -9.06 -7.82
C GLU A 37 -7.02 -7.54 -7.54
N GLY A 38 -7.69 -6.79 -8.42
CA GLY A 38 -7.91 -5.35 -8.29
C GLY A 38 -6.70 -4.48 -8.64
N GLY A 39 -5.60 -5.03 -9.17
CA GLY A 39 -4.45 -4.22 -9.54
C GLY A 39 -3.20 -4.97 -9.95
N VAL A 40 -2.06 -4.29 -9.79
CA VAL A 40 -0.73 -4.80 -10.13
C VAL A 40 0.20 -4.57 -8.95
N THR A 41 0.97 -5.57 -8.55
CA THR A 41 2.02 -5.43 -7.54
C THR A 41 3.39 -5.34 -8.20
N LEU A 42 4.28 -4.56 -7.62
CA LEU A 42 5.69 -4.46 -7.98
C LEU A 42 6.52 -4.20 -6.72
N SER A 43 7.84 -4.31 -6.81
CA SER A 43 8.75 -4.10 -5.69
C SER A 43 9.73 -2.99 -6.03
N GLY A 44 9.97 -2.08 -5.10
CA GLY A 44 10.90 -0.98 -5.33
C GLY A 44 11.05 -0.07 -4.12
N GLY A 45 11.98 0.87 -4.22
CA GLY A 45 12.13 1.92 -3.22
C GLY A 45 11.31 3.15 -3.55
N TRP A 46 11.60 4.25 -2.86
CA TRP A 46 11.00 5.55 -3.15
C TRP A 46 11.18 6.00 -4.61
N PRO A 47 12.32 5.77 -5.29
CA PRO A 47 12.46 6.08 -6.71
C PRO A 47 11.39 5.38 -7.57
N GLU A 48 11.11 4.10 -7.34
CA GLU A 48 10.06 3.36 -8.06
C GLU A 48 8.66 3.89 -7.72
N VAL A 49 8.40 4.27 -6.46
CA VAL A 49 7.12 4.88 -6.07
C VAL A 49 6.89 6.20 -6.80
N TRP A 50 7.90 7.07 -6.83
CA TRP A 50 7.81 8.36 -7.52
C TRP A 50 7.68 8.16 -9.02
N ARG A 51 8.48 7.24 -9.59
CA ARG A 51 8.42 6.89 -11.00
C ARG A 51 7.02 6.37 -11.38
N ALA A 52 6.44 5.49 -10.58
CA ALA A 52 5.10 4.96 -10.82
C ALA A 52 4.03 6.08 -10.81
N ASN A 53 4.16 7.09 -9.95
CA ASN A 53 3.24 8.24 -9.95
C ASN A 53 3.43 9.18 -11.14
N LEU A 54 4.64 9.29 -11.68
CA LEU A 54 4.96 10.24 -12.75
C LEU A 54 4.82 9.64 -14.15
N GLU A 55 5.13 8.36 -14.32
CA GLU A 55 5.25 7.72 -15.64
C GLU A 55 4.04 6.84 -16.01
N LEU A 56 3.32 6.29 -15.03
CA LEU A 56 2.16 5.44 -15.29
C LEU A 56 0.87 6.26 -15.35
N ARG A 57 0.01 5.94 -16.32
CA ARG A 57 -1.28 6.61 -16.56
C ARG A 57 -2.47 5.76 -16.12
N GLY A 58 -2.32 4.44 -16.11
CA GLY A 58 -3.38 3.51 -15.75
C GLY A 58 -3.78 3.41 -14.27
N PRO A 59 -2.90 3.61 -13.27
CA PRO A 59 -3.28 3.37 -11.88
C PRO A 59 -4.10 4.52 -11.30
N THR A 60 -5.17 4.19 -10.56
CA THR A 60 -5.99 5.17 -9.84
C THR A 60 -5.34 5.62 -8.53
N ARG A 61 -4.53 4.75 -7.92
CA ARG A 61 -3.74 5.01 -6.71
C ARG A 61 -2.44 4.19 -6.76
N VAL A 62 -1.34 4.76 -6.26
CA VAL A 62 -0.08 4.06 -6.01
C VAL A 62 0.11 3.94 -4.51
N LEU A 63 0.07 2.72 -3.97
CA LEU A 63 0.11 2.46 -2.54
C LEU A 63 1.39 1.72 -2.17
N VAL A 64 2.00 2.08 -1.04
CA VAL A 64 3.17 1.39 -0.50
C VAL A 64 2.74 0.58 0.71
N ARG A 65 3.12 -0.70 0.77
CA ARG A 65 2.88 -1.53 1.95
C ARG A 65 3.93 -1.27 3.02
N ILE A 66 3.57 -0.52 4.05
CA ILE A 66 4.45 -0.18 5.17
C ILE A 66 4.58 -1.34 6.17
N ALA A 67 3.49 -2.08 6.41
CA ALA A 67 3.50 -3.22 7.33
C ALA A 67 2.42 -4.25 6.95
N SER A 68 2.67 -5.51 7.29
CA SER A 68 1.69 -6.59 7.23
C SER A 68 1.87 -7.50 8.43
N PHE A 69 0.78 -7.78 9.15
CA PHE A 69 0.81 -8.65 10.32
C PHE A 69 -0.56 -9.26 10.58
N ARG A 70 -0.56 -10.44 11.20
CA ARG A 70 -1.78 -11.14 11.63
C ARG A 70 -2.27 -10.58 12.96
N ALA A 71 -3.53 -10.17 13.02
CA ALA A 71 -4.21 -9.77 14.25
C ALA A 71 -5.58 -10.47 14.33
N MET A 72 -5.86 -11.16 15.44
CA MET A 72 -7.15 -11.84 15.66
C MET A 72 -8.10 -10.99 16.52
N HIS A 73 -7.57 -9.98 17.22
CA HIS A 73 -8.30 -9.08 18.12
C HIS A 73 -7.77 -7.64 18.01
N LEU A 74 -8.59 -6.65 18.38
CA LEU A 74 -8.27 -5.22 18.25
C LEU A 74 -7.00 -4.82 19.03
N GLU A 75 -6.82 -5.37 20.23
CA GLU A 75 -5.63 -5.09 21.04
C GLU A 75 -4.33 -5.54 20.35
N GLN A 76 -4.36 -6.65 19.60
CA GLN A 76 -3.20 -7.10 18.83
C GLN A 76 -2.92 -6.18 17.65
N LEU A 77 -3.96 -5.65 17.00
CA LEU A 77 -3.83 -4.65 15.94
C LEU A 77 -3.16 -3.39 16.49
N ASP A 78 -3.67 -2.82 17.60
CA ASP A 78 -3.11 -1.62 18.23
C ASP A 78 -1.66 -1.83 18.65
N LYS A 79 -1.36 -2.92 19.38
CA LYS A 79 0.02 -3.23 19.81
C LYS A 79 0.99 -3.43 18.65
N ARG A 80 0.56 -4.01 17.54
CA ARG A 80 1.41 -4.24 16.36
C ARG A 80 1.57 -2.98 15.52
N ALA A 81 0.50 -2.21 15.34
CA ALA A 81 0.55 -0.93 14.63
C ALA A 81 1.48 0.05 15.33
N ARG A 82 1.47 0.15 16.67
CA ARG A 82 2.40 1.02 17.42
C ARG A 82 3.88 0.65 17.28
N LYS A 83 4.20 -0.59 16.88
CA LYS A 83 5.59 -1.03 16.67
C LYS A 83 6.15 -0.64 15.31
N VAL A 84 5.30 -0.19 14.39
CA VAL A 84 5.74 0.33 13.09
C VAL A 84 6.44 1.67 13.33
N ALA A 85 7.61 1.87 12.73
CA ALA A 85 8.37 3.11 12.83
C ALA A 85 7.75 4.23 11.98
N TRP A 86 6.52 4.65 12.33
CA TRP A 86 5.74 5.60 11.54
C TRP A 86 6.46 6.92 11.25
N GLY A 87 7.36 7.36 12.14
CA GLY A 87 8.15 8.58 11.95
C GLY A 87 9.12 8.54 10.76
N GLU A 88 9.41 7.36 10.21
CA GLU A 88 10.19 7.20 8.97
C GLU A 88 9.36 7.47 7.71
N PHE A 89 8.02 7.42 7.81
CA PHE A 89 7.09 7.49 6.69
C PHE A 89 6.15 8.70 6.74
N LEU A 90 5.77 9.11 7.94
CA LEU A 90 4.76 10.13 8.18
C LEU A 90 5.41 11.34 8.86
N ARG A 91 5.18 12.50 8.27
CA ARG A 91 5.56 13.76 8.89
C ARG A 91 4.52 14.17 9.93
N ALA A 92 4.97 14.58 11.10
CA ALA A 92 4.09 14.96 12.21
C ALA A 92 3.23 16.21 11.92
N ASP A 93 3.65 17.05 10.96
CA ASP A 93 2.98 18.29 10.56
C ASP A 93 1.95 18.10 9.43
N VAL A 94 1.80 16.90 8.89
CA VAL A 94 0.89 16.61 7.77
C VAL A 94 -0.32 15.83 8.28
N PRO A 95 -1.56 16.30 8.04
CA PRO A 95 -2.76 15.54 8.38
C PRO A 95 -2.76 14.17 7.69
N LEU A 96 -2.97 13.11 8.47
CA LEU A 96 -3.09 11.74 7.98
C LEU A 96 -4.56 11.35 7.88
N THR A 97 -4.95 10.76 6.75
CA THR A 97 -6.22 10.03 6.62
C THR A 97 -5.96 8.54 6.75
N VAL A 98 -6.67 7.89 7.67
CA VAL A 98 -6.57 6.44 7.88
C VAL A 98 -7.82 5.75 7.33
N GLU A 99 -7.64 4.89 6.33
CA GLU A 99 -8.68 4.00 5.82
C GLU A 99 -8.38 2.56 6.28
N ALA A 100 -9.36 1.89 6.88
CA ALA A 100 -9.24 0.49 7.31
C ALA A 100 -10.28 -0.37 6.61
N SER A 101 -9.86 -1.47 5.98
CA SER A 101 -10.76 -2.48 5.43
C SER A 101 -10.57 -3.82 6.15
N CYS A 102 -11.66 -4.49 6.50
CA CYS A 102 -11.66 -5.81 7.12
C CYS A 102 -12.56 -6.74 6.30
N ARG A 103 -12.00 -7.82 5.76
CA ARG A 103 -12.77 -8.88 5.08
C ARG A 103 -12.57 -10.20 5.82
N LYS A 104 -13.68 -10.88 6.14
CA LYS A 104 -13.72 -12.19 6.85
C LYS A 104 -12.90 -12.26 8.15
N SER A 105 -12.73 -11.14 8.84
CA SER A 105 -12.01 -11.07 10.11
C SER A 105 -13.00 -10.93 11.27
N LYS A 106 -12.73 -11.57 12.42
CA LYS A 106 -13.59 -11.53 13.64
C LYS A 106 -13.67 -10.14 14.30
N ILE A 107 -13.19 -9.09 13.64
CA ILE A 107 -13.21 -7.71 14.12
C ILE A 107 -14.59 -7.13 13.79
N TYR A 108 -15.60 -7.61 14.53
CA TYR A 108 -17.02 -7.29 14.36
C TYR A 108 -17.40 -5.95 15.01
N HIS A 109 -16.60 -4.89 14.84
CA HIS A 109 -17.04 -3.53 15.19
C HIS A 109 -16.41 -2.54 14.21
N ALA A 110 -17.09 -2.35 13.07
CA ALA A 110 -16.73 -1.43 12.00
C ALA A 110 -16.61 0.06 12.43
N GLY A 111 -16.85 0.39 13.71
CA GLY A 111 -16.66 1.72 14.28
C GLY A 111 -15.33 1.94 15.03
N ALA A 112 -14.52 0.91 15.29
CA ALA A 112 -13.35 1.04 16.16
C ALA A 112 -11.99 1.11 15.42
N ALA A 113 -11.93 0.77 14.13
CA ALA A 113 -10.68 0.75 13.37
C ALA A 113 -10.25 2.13 12.84
N ALA A 114 -11.18 3.09 12.79
CA ALA A 114 -10.93 4.48 12.40
C ALA A 114 -11.33 5.40 13.57
N LEU A 115 -10.59 5.33 14.68
CA LEU A 115 -10.79 6.30 15.76
C LEU A 115 -10.24 7.66 15.30
N ARG A 116 -11.15 8.59 15.04
CA ARG A 116 -10.89 9.98 14.68
C ARG A 116 -10.81 10.79 15.97
N ASN A 117 -9.59 11.16 16.38
CA ASN A 117 -9.37 12.23 17.34
C ASN A 117 -8.77 13.41 16.59
#